data_AF-A0AAV4BQY9-F1
#
_entry.id   AF-A0AAV4BQY9-F1
#
_cell.length_a   1.000
_cell.length_b   1.000
_cell.length_c   1.000
_cell.angle_alpha   90.00
_cell.angle_beta   90.00
_cell.angle_gamma   90.00
#
_symmetry.space_group_name_H-M   'P 1'
#
loop_
_entity.id
_entity.type
_entity.pdbx_description
1 polymer ?
#
loop_
_entity_poly.entity_id
_entity_poly.type
_entity_poly.pdbx_seq_one_letter_code
_entity_poly.pdbx_strand_id
1 'polypeptide(L)'
;MKEVCCLLGIKQKTTTPYHPMCNGLVERFNATLRTCLRRLCSEQPRQWHRYINPLLFAHREVPQESTHFAPFELLYGRTVRGPMHILRELWTKEIEEPDVKSSYE
;
A
#
# COMPACT_ATOMS: atom_id res chain seq x y z
N MET A 1 -15.11 -22.12 3.28
CA MET A 1 -15.17 -20.65 3.06
C MET A 1 -16.57 -20.06 3.18
N LYS A 2 -17.62 -20.66 2.59
CA LYS A 2 -19.00 -20.13 2.75
C LYS A 2 -19.43 -19.99 4.21
N GLU A 3 -19.13 -20.98 5.04
CA GLU A 3 -19.42 -20.97 6.48
C GLU A 3 -18.67 -19.84 7.21
N VAL A 4 -17.38 -19.68 6.94
CA VAL A 4 -16.55 -18.59 7.49
C VAL A 4 -17.09 -17.21 7.06
N CYS A 5 -17.46 -17.04 5.79
CA CYS A 5 -18.05 -15.80 5.30
C CYS A 5 -19.40 -15.50 5.97
N CYS A 6 -20.22 -16.52 6.22
CA CYS A 6 -21.49 -16.37 6.93
C CYS A 6 -21.27 -15.91 8.38
N LEU A 7 -20.35 -16.55 9.10
CA LEU A 7 -19.99 -16.19 10.48
C LEU A 7 -19.46 -14.76 10.60
N LEU A 8 -18.70 -14.29 9.61
CA LEU A 8 -18.13 -12.94 9.58
C LEU A 8 -19.03 -11.89 8.92
N GLY A 9 -20.24 -12.26 8.46
CA GLY A 9 -21.15 -11.35 7.75
C GLY A 9 -20.62 -10.85 6.40
N ILE A 10 -19.69 -11.58 5.77
CA ILE A 10 -19.03 -11.19 4.52
C ILE A 10 -19.85 -11.69 3.31
N LYS A 11 -20.27 -10.77 2.44
CA LYS A 11 -20.86 -11.11 1.14
C LYS A 11 -19.77 -11.42 0.11
N GLN A 12 -19.59 -12.70 -0.21
CA GLN A 12 -18.65 -13.12 -1.26
C GLN A 12 -19.16 -12.69 -2.64
N LYS A 13 -18.32 -11.98 -3.40
CA LYS A 13 -18.55 -11.68 -4.82
C LYS A 13 -17.51 -12.44 -5.66
N THR A 14 -17.96 -13.16 -6.67
CA THR A 14 -17.10 -13.91 -7.59
C THR A 14 -17.23 -13.35 -9.00
N THR A 15 -16.11 -13.22 -9.69
CA THR A 15 -16.08 -12.82 -11.10
C THR A 15 -16.31 -14.03 -11.99
N THR A 16 -16.74 -13.80 -13.24
CA THR A 16 -16.88 -14.88 -14.22
C THR A 16 -15.52 -15.53 -14.50
N PRO A 17 -15.47 -16.85 -14.76
CA PRO A 17 -14.24 -17.51 -15.19
C PRO A 17 -13.65 -16.82 -16.42
N TYR A 18 -12.32 -16.79 -16.53
CA TYR A 18 -11.57 -16.18 -17.65
C TYR A 18 -11.78 -14.66 -17.86
N HIS A 19 -12.26 -13.93 -16.84
CA HIS A 19 -12.41 -12.47 -16.88
C HIS A 19 -11.54 -11.76 -15.82
N PRO A 20 -10.20 -11.73 -15.99
CA PRO A 20 -9.27 -11.12 -15.03
C PRO A 20 -9.46 -9.60 -14.89
N MET A 21 -9.95 -8.94 -15.95
CA MET A 21 -10.23 -7.49 -15.96
C MET A 21 -11.16 -7.04 -14.82
N CYS A 22 -12.07 -7.90 -14.35
CA CYS A 22 -12.96 -7.58 -13.23
C CYS A 22 -12.20 -7.31 -11.91
N ASN A 23 -10.99 -7.86 -11.75
CA ASN A 23 -10.13 -7.65 -10.58
C ASN A 23 -8.91 -6.77 -10.93
N GLY A 24 -8.98 -5.98 -12.01
CA GLY A 24 -7.82 -5.30 -12.59
C GLY A 24 -7.06 -4.35 -11.68
N LEU A 25 -7.69 -3.77 -10.63
CA LEU A 25 -6.98 -2.96 -9.64
C LEU A 25 -6.05 -3.80 -8.76
N VAL A 26 -6.56 -4.93 -8.26
CA VAL A 26 -5.79 -5.88 -7.45
C VAL A 26 -4.69 -6.53 -8.29
N GLU A 27 -4.99 -6.87 -9.55
CA GLU A 27 -4.00 -7.43 -10.46
C GLU A 27 -2.86 -6.45 -10.77
N ARG A 28 -3.18 -5.17 -11.04
CA ARG A 28 -2.18 -4.11 -11.21
C ARG A 28 -1.30 -3.95 -9.97
N PHE A 29 -1.91 -3.88 -8.78
CA PHE A 29 -1.15 -3.81 -7.53
C PHE A 29 -0.23 -5.03 -7.35
N ASN A 30 -0.74 -6.24 -7.60
CA ASN A 30 0.05 -7.46 -7.51
C ASN A 30 1.22 -7.48 -8.50
N ALA A 31 1.05 -6.94 -9.72
CA ALA A 31 2.12 -6.82 -10.70
C ALA A 31 3.24 -5.88 -10.22
N THR A 32 2.87 -4.72 -9.65
CA THR A 32 3.83 -3.77 -9.04
C THR A 32 4.59 -4.42 -7.89
N LEU A 33 3.87 -5.07 -6.97
CA LEU A 33 4.46 -5.73 -5.81
C LEU A 33 5.45 -6.83 -6.22
N ARG A 34 5.09 -7.66 -7.21
CA ARG A 34 6.00 -8.69 -7.76
C ARG A 34 7.25 -8.08 -8.39
N THR A 35 7.12 -6.99 -9.14
CA THR A 35 8.25 -6.31 -9.77
C THR A 35 9.22 -5.75 -8.74
N CYS A 36 8.70 -5.08 -7.71
CA CYS A 36 9.50 -4.55 -6.61
C CYS A 36 10.18 -5.68 -5.81
N LEU A 37 9.44 -6.75 -5.47
CA LEU A 37 10.03 -7.90 -4.78
C LEU A 37 11.13 -8.57 -5.59
N ARG A 38 10.94 -8.73 -6.91
CA ARG A 38 11.98 -9.30 -7.78
C ARG A 38 13.28 -8.51 -7.71
N ARG A 39 13.18 -7.17 -7.63
CA ARG A 39 14.35 -6.29 -7.49
C ARG A 39 14.98 -6.36 -6.09
N LEU A 40 14.16 -6.34 -5.03
CA LEU A 40 14.66 -6.37 -3.65
C LEU A 40 15.28 -7.72 -3.27
N CYS A 41 14.80 -8.81 -3.87
CA CYS A 41 15.22 -10.17 -3.54
C CYS A 41 16.27 -10.72 -4.52
N SER A 42 16.84 -9.89 -5.40
CA SER A 42 17.82 -10.34 -6.40
C SER A 42 19.04 -10.99 -5.77
N GLU A 43 19.50 -10.47 -4.63
CA GLU A 43 20.66 -10.99 -3.90
C GLU A 43 20.30 -12.17 -2.99
N GLN A 44 19.11 -12.15 -2.38
CA GLN A 44 18.68 -13.15 -1.38
C GLN A 44 17.23 -13.61 -1.62
N PRO A 45 16.98 -14.42 -2.67
CA PRO A 45 15.62 -14.79 -3.08
C PRO A 45 14.87 -15.63 -2.03
N ARG A 46 15.58 -16.41 -1.21
CA ARG A 46 14.98 -17.22 -0.14
C ARG A 46 14.40 -16.37 1.01
N GLN A 47 14.81 -15.12 1.13
CA GLN A 47 14.39 -14.21 2.20
C GLN A 47 13.32 -13.21 1.78
N TRP A 48 12.65 -13.45 0.64
CA TRP A 48 11.65 -12.54 0.06
C TRP A 48 10.57 -12.08 1.06
N HIS A 49 10.15 -12.97 1.97
CA HIS A 49 9.16 -12.70 2.99
C HIS A 49 9.53 -11.54 3.93
N ARG A 50 10.83 -11.32 4.19
CA ARG A 50 11.32 -10.21 5.03
C ARG A 50 11.10 -8.85 4.37
N TYR A 51 11.10 -8.80 3.03
CA TYR A 51 10.94 -7.58 2.26
C TYR A 51 9.47 -7.20 2.03
N ILE A 52 8.50 -8.07 2.33
CA ILE A 52 7.08 -7.79 2.15
C ILE A 52 6.64 -6.58 2.99
N ASN A 53 6.93 -6.59 4.29
CA ASN A 53 6.46 -5.52 5.20
C ASN A 53 7.05 -4.14 4.83
N PRO A 54 8.37 -4.00 4.61
CA PRO A 54 8.96 -2.74 4.13
C PRO A 54 8.40 -2.29 2.78
N LEU A 55 8.20 -3.22 1.84
CA LEU A 55 7.67 -2.88 0.52
C LEU A 55 6.21 -2.39 0.60
N LEU A 56 5.38 -3.07 1.40
CA LEU A 56 3.99 -2.65 1.62
C LEU A 56 3.92 -1.29 2.32
N PHE A 57 4.86 -0.99 3.21
CA PHE A 57 4.96 0.33 3.82
C PHE A 57 5.30 1.39 2.77
N ALA A 58 6.34 1.17 1.97
CA ALA A 58 6.74 2.10 0.89
C ALA A 58 5.59 2.36 -0.10
N HIS A 59 4.83 1.31 -0.46
CA HIS A 59 3.68 1.48 -1.35
C HIS A 59 2.55 2.32 -0.74
N ARG A 60 2.36 2.26 0.59
CA ARG A 60 1.28 3.01 1.27
C ARG A 60 1.66 4.45 1.60
N GLU A 61 2.95 4.75 1.65
CA GLU A 61 3.48 6.08 1.96
C GLU A 61 3.59 6.98 0.73
N VAL A 62 3.84 6.41 -0.45
CA VAL A 62 3.98 7.18 -1.69
C VAL A 62 2.61 7.55 -2.29
N PRO A 63 2.39 8.80 -2.69
CA PRO A 63 1.20 9.21 -3.43
C PRO A 63 1.03 8.46 -4.75
N GLN A 64 -0.15 7.92 -5.01
CA GLN A 64 -0.44 7.20 -6.24
C GLN A 64 -0.90 8.18 -7.32
N GLU A 65 -0.37 8.06 -8.54
CA GLU A 65 -0.69 8.96 -9.67
C GLU A 65 -2.20 9.06 -9.95
N SER A 66 -2.95 7.97 -9.81
CA SER A 66 -4.39 7.95 -10.07
C SER A 66 -5.24 8.70 -9.05
N THR A 67 -4.76 8.83 -7.82
CA THR A 67 -5.51 9.44 -6.71
C THR A 67 -4.86 10.71 -6.19
N HIS A 68 -3.60 10.99 -6.53
CA HIS A 68 -2.74 12.04 -5.97
C HIS A 68 -2.53 11.99 -4.44
N PHE A 69 -3.24 11.11 -3.73
CA PHE A 69 -3.08 10.81 -2.32
C PHE A 69 -2.33 9.49 -2.10
N ALA A 70 -1.62 9.39 -0.98
CA ALA A 70 -1.05 8.14 -0.53
C ALA A 70 -2.16 7.22 0.04
N PRO A 71 -2.11 5.89 -0.18
CA PRO A 71 -3.10 4.97 0.36
C PRO A 71 -3.29 5.07 1.89
N PHE A 72 -2.21 5.39 2.62
CA PHE A 72 -2.30 5.62 4.06
C PHE A 72 -3.10 6.88 4.42
N GLU A 73 -2.90 7.97 3.68
CA GLU A 73 -3.61 9.23 3.89
C GLU A 73 -5.12 9.02 3.70
N LEU A 74 -5.51 8.27 2.66
CA LEU A 74 -6.91 7.93 2.41
C LEU A 74 -7.55 7.10 3.52
N LEU A 75 -6.77 6.26 4.21
CA LEU A 75 -7.28 5.38 5.25
C LEU A 75 -7.34 6.07 6.63
N TYR A 76 -6.36 6.91 6.95
CA TYR A 76 -6.19 7.48 8.29
C TYR A 76 -6.39 9.00 8.36
N GLY A 77 -6.55 9.70 7.23
CA GLY A 77 -6.75 11.14 7.18
C GLY A 77 -5.54 11.97 7.64
N ARG A 78 -4.34 11.39 7.65
CA ARG A 78 -3.10 12.07 8.07
C ARG A 78 -1.91 11.55 7.27
N THR A 79 -0.85 12.36 7.20
CA THR A 79 0.41 12.00 6.53
C THR A 79 1.17 10.92 7.29
N VAL A 80 1.91 10.07 6.56
CA VAL A 80 2.75 9.03 7.16
C VAL A 80 4.03 9.66 7.71
N ARG A 81 4.36 9.37 8.97
CA ARG A 81 5.70 9.65 9.50
C ARG A 81 6.68 8.54 9.08
N GLY A 82 7.13 8.61 7.81
CA GLY A 82 8.04 7.63 7.22
C GLY A 82 9.52 7.87 7.56
N PRO A 83 10.41 6.95 7.16
CA PRO A 83 11.87 7.11 7.34
C PRO A 83 12.39 8.43 6.75
N MET A 84 11.89 8.85 5.59
CA MET A 84 12.26 10.12 4.95
C MET A 84 11.84 11.32 5.79
N HIS A 85 10.64 11.28 6.38
CA HIS A 85 10.17 12.32 7.29
C HIS A 85 11.06 12.43 8.53
N ILE A 86 11.42 11.29 9.13
CA ILE A 86 12.31 11.24 10.30
C ILE A 86 13.71 11.78 9.95
N LEU A 87 14.25 11.38 8.80
CA LEU A 87 15.55 11.87 8.32
C LEU A 87 15.54 13.38 8.12
N ARG A 88 14.47 13.93 7.53
CA ARG A 88 14.29 15.38 7.37
C ARG A 88 14.24 16.09 8.71
N GLU A 89 13.44 15.59 9.65
CA GLU A 89 13.30 16.15 11.00
C GLU A 89 14.63 16.18 11.76
N LEU A 90 15.40 15.08 11.70
CA LEU A 90 16.73 15.00 12.32
C LEU A 90 17.72 16.00 11.71
N TRP A 91 17.64 16.22 10.40
CA TRP A 91 18.56 17.11 9.69
C TRP A 91 18.22 18.59 9.88
N THR A 92 16.93 18.94 9.81
CA THR A 92 16.47 20.33 9.85
C THR A 92 16.19 20.82 11.28
N LYS A 93 15.93 19.92 12.23
CA LYS A 93 15.47 20.21 13.62
C LYS A 93 14.14 20.97 13.70
N GLU A 94 13.42 21.07 12.59
CA GLU A 94 12.08 21.65 12.51
C GLU A 94 11.05 20.54 12.66
N ILE A 95 10.06 20.77 13.51
CA ILE A 95 8.91 19.86 13.69
C ILE A 95 7.75 20.48 12.93
N GLU A 96 7.44 19.97 11.74
CA GLU A 96 6.20 20.30 11.05
C GLU A 96 5.02 19.57 11.72
N GLU A 97 3.96 20.31 12.02
CA GLU A 97 2.69 19.72 12.42
C GLU A 97 2.08 18.96 11.23
N PRO A 98 1.39 17.83 11.45
CA PRO A 98 0.87 17.02 10.36
C PRO A 98 -0.23 17.78 9.61
N ASP A 99 0.11 18.26 8.40
CA ASP A 99 -0.86 18.85 7.48
C ASP A 99 -1.97 17.83 7.16
N VAL A 100 -3.20 18.14 7.57
CA VAL A 100 -4.39 17.39 7.18
C VAL A 100 -4.76 17.82 5.77
N LYS A 101 -4.28 17.10 4.76
CA LYS A 101 -4.75 17.28 3.37
C LYS A 101 -6.21 16.88 3.29
N SER A 102 -7.10 17.87 3.34
CA SER A 102 -8.53 17.68 3.08
C SER A 102 -8.72 17.41 1.60
N SER A 103 -9.61 16.49 1.23
CA SER A 103 -9.90 16.12 -0.16
C SER A 103 -10.59 17.22 -1.00
N TYR A 104 -10.63 18.45 -0.49
CA TYR A 104 -11.33 19.61 -1.04
C TYR A 104 -10.39 20.76 -1.42
N GLU A 105 -9.07 20.56 -1.35
CA GLU A 105 -8.04 21.53 -1.77
C GLU A 105 -7.27 21.03 -3.01
#